data_AF-A0A955YJ99-F1
#
_entry.id   AF-A0A955YJ99-F1
#
_cell.length_a   1.000
_cell.length_b   1.000
_cell.length_c   1.000
_cell.angle_alpha   90.00
_cell.angle_beta   90.00
_cell.angle_gamma   90.00
#
_symmetry.space_group_name_H-M   'P 1'
#
loop_
_entity.id
_entity.type
_entity.pdbx_description
1 polymer ?
#
loop_
_entity_poly.entity_id
_entity_poly.type
_entity_poly.pdbx_seq_one_letter_code
_entity_poly.pdbx_strand_id
1 'polypeptide(L)'
;MNRSALWTLALLACQGCITDLGVDAPLPSETCDPDPRDREVLLEVFPPCDLAMCGDQPEHATRGRCVDDNQLDDAQLALLGACDRQTPSHCVPVPLLISDGRTQPTVCASLGGAEGRCMSLCVPSVHEKRDQLPQDVCEEGDLCAPCYDPFTGESTGACDASVCDAPVEAPYVFEPCCSGKGGGLCIPREAVPDDSEESLGEDSCTGTSQDDVCVPTGFEEDDFAPPTCTNSVGAEGRCLPTCVPLVGTVGAVFLRNDCPETYQRCVPCWANDMFCD
;
A
#
# COMPACT_ATOMS: atom_id res chain seq x y z
N MET A 1 -32.09 -48.77 -60.68
CA MET A 1 -33.40 -49.18 -60.13
C MET A 1 -33.22 -49.43 -58.63
N ASN A 2 -33.93 -48.63 -57.82
CA ASN A 2 -34.26 -48.77 -56.38
C ASN A 2 -33.35 -49.57 -55.45
N ARG A 3 -32.86 -48.89 -54.40
CA ARG A 3 -33.01 -49.28 -52.98
C ARG A 3 -32.43 -48.21 -52.04
N SER A 4 -33.24 -47.20 -51.71
CA SER A 4 -32.98 -46.34 -50.56
C SER A 4 -33.51 -47.06 -49.31
N ALA A 5 -32.60 -47.41 -48.42
CA ALA A 5 -32.88 -48.11 -47.17
C ALA A 5 -33.39 -47.14 -46.12
N LEU A 6 -34.47 -47.56 -45.47
CA LEU A 6 -35.08 -47.00 -44.28
C LEU A 6 -34.11 -47.00 -43.11
N TRP A 7 -33.98 -45.86 -42.43
CA TRP A 7 -33.60 -45.80 -41.01
C TRP A 7 -34.50 -44.77 -40.32
N THR A 8 -35.57 -45.29 -39.71
CA THR A 8 -36.45 -44.55 -38.79
C THR A 8 -35.94 -44.86 -37.38
N LEU A 9 -35.09 -43.98 -36.83
CA LEU A 9 -34.69 -44.03 -35.43
C LEU A 9 -35.65 -43.14 -34.63
N ALA A 10 -36.36 -43.78 -33.72
CA ALA A 10 -37.34 -43.18 -32.84
C ALA A 10 -36.66 -42.22 -31.85
N LEU A 11 -37.02 -40.93 -31.92
CA LEU A 11 -36.85 -40.00 -30.80
C LEU A 11 -37.84 -40.39 -29.71
N LEU A 12 -37.37 -41.08 -28.68
CA LEU A 12 -38.06 -41.11 -27.39
C LEU A 12 -37.79 -39.78 -26.67
N ALA A 13 -38.84 -38.97 -26.55
CA ALA A 13 -38.84 -37.76 -25.74
C ALA A 13 -38.82 -38.15 -24.24
N CYS A 14 -37.67 -38.00 -23.59
CA CYS A 14 -37.60 -37.84 -22.14
C CYS A 14 -38.02 -36.40 -21.80
N GLN A 15 -39.32 -36.12 -21.84
CA GLN A 15 -39.92 -34.92 -21.25
C GLN A 15 -40.42 -35.30 -19.86
N GLY A 16 -39.59 -35.15 -18.82
CA GLY A 16 -40.11 -35.44 -17.48
C GLY A 16 -39.21 -35.39 -16.24
N CYS A 17 -37.91 -35.11 -16.31
CA CYS A 17 -37.07 -35.09 -15.09
C CYS A 17 -36.01 -33.97 -15.09
N ILE A 18 -36.40 -32.70 -15.20
CA ILE A 18 -35.56 -31.58 -14.73
C ILE A 18 -36.50 -30.54 -14.11
N THR A 19 -37.02 -30.83 -12.93
CA THR A 19 -37.67 -29.83 -12.07
C THR A 19 -36.80 -29.63 -10.85
N ASP A 20 -36.39 -28.39 -10.64
CA ASP A 20 -35.83 -27.83 -9.42
C ASP A 20 -34.58 -28.52 -8.84
N LEU A 21 -33.43 -28.19 -9.42
CA LEU A 21 -32.27 -27.85 -8.60
C LEU A 21 -32.19 -26.34 -8.53
N GLY A 22 -33.16 -25.73 -7.85
CA GLY A 22 -33.00 -24.38 -7.32
C GLY A 22 -31.96 -24.45 -6.21
N VAL A 23 -30.68 -24.45 -6.58
CA VAL A 23 -29.62 -24.09 -5.65
C VAL A 23 -29.85 -22.61 -5.41
N ASP A 24 -30.46 -22.29 -4.27
CA ASP A 24 -30.56 -20.90 -3.82
C ASP A 24 -29.15 -20.32 -3.86
N ALA A 25 -28.99 -19.18 -4.54
CA ALA A 25 -27.73 -18.46 -4.53
C ALA A 25 -27.39 -18.21 -3.06
N PRO A 26 -26.21 -18.65 -2.58
CA PRO A 26 -25.86 -18.48 -1.18
C PRO A 26 -25.96 -17.01 -0.81
N LEU A 27 -26.50 -16.74 0.38
CA LEU A 27 -26.57 -15.38 0.90
C LEU A 27 -25.14 -14.84 1.03
N PRO A 28 -24.88 -13.55 0.73
CA PRO A 28 -23.52 -13.00 0.63
C PRO A 28 -22.69 -13.11 1.90
N SER A 29 -23.31 -13.36 3.07
CA SER A 29 -22.61 -13.59 4.33
C SER A 29 -22.11 -15.03 4.53
N GLU A 30 -22.63 -16.03 3.80
CA GLU A 30 -22.17 -17.44 3.91
C GLU A 30 -20.95 -17.72 3.02
N THR A 31 -20.57 -16.80 2.12
CA THR A 31 -19.45 -16.99 1.17
C THR A 31 -18.10 -16.45 1.67
N CYS A 32 -18.05 -15.89 2.89
CA CYS A 32 -16.89 -15.18 3.43
C CYS A 32 -16.22 -15.90 4.62
N ASP A 33 -16.60 -17.14 4.89
CA ASP A 33 -16.00 -17.98 5.93
C ASP A 33 -15.21 -19.11 5.24
N PRO A 34 -13.86 -19.09 5.27
CA PRO A 34 -13.07 -20.06 4.54
C PRO A 34 -13.22 -21.46 5.14
N ASP A 35 -13.39 -22.51 4.31
CA ASP A 35 -13.31 -23.90 4.80
C ASP A 35 -11.85 -24.21 5.15
N PRO A 36 -11.51 -24.47 6.43
CA PRO A 36 -10.13 -24.64 6.86
C PRO A 36 -9.46 -25.91 6.31
N ARG A 37 -10.19 -26.79 5.62
CA ARG A 37 -9.69 -28.09 5.12
C ARG A 37 -8.84 -28.00 3.85
N ASP A 38 -8.74 -26.84 3.20
CA ASP A 38 -7.99 -26.68 1.94
C ASP A 38 -6.54 -26.18 2.12
N ARG A 39 -6.14 -25.82 3.34
CA ARG A 39 -4.84 -25.18 3.61
C ARG A 39 -3.62 -26.05 3.28
N GLU A 40 -3.65 -27.34 3.64
CA GLU A 40 -2.49 -28.22 3.50
C GLU A 40 -2.22 -28.59 2.03
N VAL A 41 -3.29 -28.73 1.25
CA VAL A 41 -3.20 -29.06 -0.18
C VAL A 41 -2.62 -27.90 -0.98
N LEU A 42 -3.03 -26.65 -0.69
CA LEU A 42 -2.55 -25.47 -1.42
C LEU A 42 -1.04 -25.25 -1.23
N LEU A 43 -0.50 -25.53 -0.05
CA LEU A 43 0.93 -25.34 0.24
C LEU A 43 1.83 -26.36 -0.46
N GLU A 44 1.31 -27.52 -0.84
CA GLU A 44 2.01 -28.55 -1.63
C GLU A 44 1.92 -28.29 -3.14
N VAL A 45 0.79 -27.73 -3.60
CA VAL A 45 0.53 -27.49 -5.02
C VAL A 45 1.33 -26.30 -5.54
N PHE A 46 1.33 -25.20 -4.80
CA PHE A 46 2.03 -24.00 -5.22
C PHE A 46 3.46 -23.98 -4.67
N PRO A 47 4.47 -23.65 -5.49
CA PRO A 47 5.83 -23.50 -5.02
C PRO A 47 5.98 -22.24 -4.14
N PRO A 48 6.94 -22.23 -3.18
CA PRO A 48 7.26 -21.05 -2.39
C PRO A 48 7.58 -19.85 -3.27
N CYS A 49 7.27 -18.66 -2.79
CA CYS A 49 7.65 -17.42 -3.44
C CYS A 49 9.16 -17.16 -3.29
N ASP A 50 9.80 -16.62 -4.33
CA ASP A 50 11.23 -16.32 -4.38
C ASP A 50 11.57 -14.88 -3.98
N LEU A 51 10.57 -14.08 -3.59
CA LEU A 51 10.80 -12.77 -2.98
C LEU A 51 11.41 -12.95 -1.58
N ALA A 52 12.43 -12.14 -1.27
CA ALA A 52 13.25 -12.25 -0.06
C ALA A 52 12.44 -12.37 1.26
N MET A 53 11.27 -11.70 1.32
CA MET A 53 10.41 -11.66 2.50
C MET A 53 9.26 -12.68 2.50
N CYS A 54 9.15 -13.51 1.46
CA CYS A 54 7.95 -14.30 1.16
C CYS A 54 8.18 -15.80 0.97
N GLY A 55 9.43 -16.19 0.81
CA GLY A 55 9.76 -17.61 0.72
C GLY A 55 11.20 -17.94 0.34
N ASP A 56 12.05 -16.96 0.04
CA ASP A 56 13.47 -17.19 -0.23
C ASP A 56 14.25 -17.66 1.01
N GLN A 57 13.76 -17.31 2.22
CA GLN A 57 14.32 -17.77 3.48
C GLN A 57 13.47 -18.89 4.13
N PRO A 58 14.08 -19.87 4.81
CA PRO A 58 13.35 -20.98 5.45
C PRO A 58 12.25 -20.53 6.41
N GLU A 59 12.47 -19.47 7.17
CA GLU A 59 11.51 -18.85 8.08
C GLU A 59 10.32 -18.19 7.36
N HIS A 60 10.48 -17.84 6.09
CA HIS A 60 9.46 -17.17 5.27
C HIS A 60 8.78 -18.13 4.29
N ALA A 61 9.21 -19.39 4.23
CA ALA A 61 8.76 -20.38 3.24
C ALA A 61 7.24 -20.66 3.26
N THR A 62 6.50 -20.13 4.22
CA THR A 62 5.03 -20.25 4.36
C THR A 62 4.30 -18.92 4.20
N ARG A 63 4.98 -17.82 3.88
CA ARG A 63 4.37 -16.48 3.76
C ARG A 63 3.73 -16.26 2.40
N GLY A 64 4.38 -16.68 1.31
CA GLY A 64 3.88 -16.52 -0.05
C GLY A 64 4.05 -17.77 -0.92
N ARG A 65 3.27 -17.82 -2.00
CA ARG A 65 3.32 -18.87 -3.03
C ARG A 65 3.18 -18.25 -4.41
N CYS A 66 3.87 -18.81 -5.40
CA CYS A 66 3.71 -18.38 -6.79
C CYS A 66 2.48 -19.05 -7.40
N VAL A 67 1.56 -18.22 -7.89
CA VAL A 67 0.33 -18.64 -8.57
C VAL A 67 0.38 -18.13 -10.00
N ASP A 68 0.02 -18.99 -10.96
CA ASP A 68 0.04 -18.65 -12.37
C ASP A 68 -0.97 -17.52 -12.66
N ASP A 69 -0.60 -16.58 -13.53
CA ASP A 69 -1.40 -15.37 -13.83
C ASP A 69 -2.82 -15.69 -14.34
N ASN A 70 -3.02 -16.86 -14.94
CA ASN A 70 -4.33 -17.28 -15.45
C ASN A 70 -5.34 -17.65 -14.35
N GLN A 71 -4.91 -17.68 -13.08
CA GLN A 71 -5.75 -17.93 -11.91
C GLN A 71 -6.03 -16.65 -11.12
N LEU A 72 -5.46 -15.53 -11.54
CA LEU A 72 -5.58 -14.25 -10.87
C LEU A 72 -6.36 -13.28 -11.77
N ASP A 73 -7.10 -12.37 -11.15
CA ASP A 73 -7.73 -11.26 -11.86
C ASP A 73 -6.79 -10.05 -11.99
N ASP A 74 -7.18 -9.10 -12.85
CA ASP A 74 -6.38 -7.90 -13.12
C ASP A 74 -6.12 -7.05 -11.86
N ALA A 75 -7.04 -7.07 -10.89
CA ALA A 75 -6.88 -6.31 -9.65
C ALA A 75 -5.84 -6.96 -8.73
N GLN A 76 -5.84 -8.29 -8.63
CA GLN A 76 -4.82 -9.05 -7.92
C GLN A 76 -3.45 -8.89 -8.58
N LEU A 77 -3.38 -9.00 -9.91
CA LEU A 77 -2.12 -8.83 -10.65
C LEU A 77 -1.51 -7.45 -10.44
N ALA A 78 -2.32 -6.40 -10.29
CA ALA A 78 -1.84 -5.05 -10.03
C ALA A 78 -1.22 -4.86 -8.63
N LEU A 79 -1.57 -5.71 -7.67
CA LEU A 79 -1.16 -5.59 -6.26
C LEU A 79 -0.01 -6.51 -5.87
N LEU A 80 0.26 -7.57 -6.64
CA LEU A 80 1.18 -8.63 -6.24
C LEU A 80 2.54 -8.49 -6.94
N GLY A 81 3.60 -8.99 -6.31
CA GLY A 81 4.94 -9.04 -6.92
C GLY A 81 5.06 -10.24 -7.85
N ALA A 82 5.75 -10.09 -8.97
CA ALA A 82 6.06 -11.21 -9.87
C ALA A 82 7.03 -12.21 -9.24
N CYS A 83 6.88 -13.49 -9.56
CA CYS A 83 7.86 -14.53 -9.24
C CYS A 83 8.85 -14.73 -10.40
N ASP A 84 10.13 -14.99 -10.13
CA ASP A 84 11.11 -15.37 -11.16
C ASP A 84 10.95 -16.84 -11.55
N ARG A 85 10.04 -17.09 -12.50
CA ARG A 85 9.69 -18.44 -12.97
C ARG A 85 9.58 -18.51 -14.49
N GLN A 86 9.62 -19.75 -14.99
CA GLN A 86 9.44 -20.04 -16.41
C GLN A 86 8.02 -19.69 -16.90
N THR A 87 7.01 -19.79 -16.03
CA THR A 87 5.64 -19.35 -16.29
C THR A 87 5.37 -18.03 -15.59
N PRO A 88 4.70 -17.06 -16.25
CA PRO A 88 4.23 -15.85 -15.59
C PRO A 88 3.36 -16.19 -14.39
N SER A 89 3.81 -15.76 -13.22
CA SER A 89 3.17 -16.03 -11.94
C SER A 89 3.45 -14.89 -10.98
N HIS A 90 2.54 -14.70 -10.02
CA HIS A 90 2.65 -13.70 -8.97
C HIS A 90 2.68 -14.34 -7.59
N CYS A 91 3.39 -13.68 -6.68
CA CYS A 91 3.56 -14.07 -5.30
C CYS A 91 2.30 -13.70 -4.50
N VAL A 92 1.44 -14.68 -4.24
CA VAL A 92 0.23 -14.48 -3.45
C VAL A 92 0.53 -14.83 -1.98
N PRO A 93 0.21 -13.95 -1.02
CA PRO A 93 0.24 -14.29 0.39
C PRO A 93 -0.59 -15.53 0.70
N VAL A 94 -0.05 -16.46 1.48
CA VAL A 94 -0.72 -17.72 1.83
C VAL A 94 -2.10 -17.52 2.47
N PRO A 95 -2.32 -16.54 3.37
CA PRO A 95 -3.66 -16.27 3.90
C PRO A 95 -4.69 -15.91 2.80
N LEU A 96 -4.28 -15.11 1.80
CA LEU A 96 -5.15 -14.78 0.66
C LEU A 96 -5.45 -16.02 -0.19
N LEU A 97 -4.48 -16.92 -0.36
CA LEU A 97 -4.70 -18.17 -1.09
C LEU A 97 -5.66 -19.12 -0.40
N ILE A 98 -5.51 -19.30 0.92
CA ILE A 98 -6.37 -20.20 1.70
C ILE A 98 -7.81 -19.71 1.68
N SER A 99 -8.00 -18.39 1.64
CA SER A 99 -9.33 -17.78 1.63
C SER A 99 -9.97 -17.67 0.25
N ASP A 100 -9.26 -17.97 -0.84
CA ASP A 100 -9.71 -17.66 -2.21
C ASP A 100 -10.10 -16.17 -2.37
N GLY A 101 -9.44 -15.27 -1.61
CA GLY A 101 -9.79 -13.86 -1.55
C GLY A 101 -11.13 -13.54 -0.85
N ARG A 102 -11.69 -14.48 -0.09
CA ARG A 102 -13.01 -14.38 0.57
C ARG A 102 -12.93 -14.30 2.09
N THR A 103 -11.83 -13.80 2.63
CA THR A 103 -11.74 -13.52 4.06
C THR A 103 -11.41 -12.06 4.24
N GLN A 104 -12.18 -11.41 5.11
CA GLN A 104 -11.85 -10.08 5.58
C GLN A 104 -10.53 -10.15 6.36
N PRO A 105 -9.47 -9.45 5.92
CA PRO A 105 -8.25 -9.36 6.70
C PRO A 105 -8.53 -8.75 8.08
N THR A 106 -7.68 -9.05 9.06
CA THR A 106 -7.81 -8.48 10.41
C THR A 106 -7.78 -6.96 10.34
N VAL A 107 -8.79 -6.32 10.95
CA VAL A 107 -8.85 -4.86 11.11
C VAL A 107 -7.80 -4.40 12.11
N CYS A 108 -7.09 -3.33 11.78
CA CYS A 108 -6.04 -2.74 12.61
C CYS A 108 -6.07 -1.21 12.49
N ALA A 109 -5.37 -0.52 13.41
CA ALA A 109 -5.13 0.91 13.36
C ALA A 109 -3.77 1.20 12.71
N SER A 110 -3.79 1.91 11.58
CA SER A 110 -2.61 2.31 10.83
C SER A 110 -2.14 3.72 11.24
N LEU A 111 -1.35 4.35 10.38
CA LEU A 111 -0.81 5.71 10.53
C LEU A 111 -1.88 6.72 10.96
N GLY A 112 -1.58 7.49 12.01
CA GLY A 112 -2.51 8.49 12.56
C GLY A 112 -3.80 7.90 13.16
N GLY A 113 -3.83 6.59 13.41
CA GLY A 113 -5.03 5.87 13.86
C GLY A 113 -6.04 5.58 12.75
N ALA A 114 -5.65 5.73 11.48
CA ALA A 114 -6.52 5.44 10.33
C ALA A 114 -6.92 3.96 10.29
N GLU A 115 -8.15 3.67 9.86
CA GLU A 115 -8.58 2.30 9.60
C GLU A 115 -7.64 1.61 8.61
N GLY A 116 -7.21 0.38 8.95
CA GLY A 116 -6.38 -0.44 8.08
C GLY A 116 -6.71 -1.92 8.12
N ARG A 117 -5.94 -2.68 7.35
CA ARG A 117 -5.96 -4.14 7.30
C ARG A 117 -4.56 -4.69 7.48
N CYS A 118 -4.48 -5.82 8.18
CA CYS A 118 -3.25 -6.58 8.25
C CYS A 118 -2.93 -7.16 6.87
N MET A 119 -1.93 -6.55 6.23
CA MET A 119 -1.48 -6.93 4.90
C MET A 119 -0.08 -7.49 4.98
N SER A 120 0.17 -8.53 4.19
CA SER A 120 1.46 -9.20 4.22
C SER A 120 2.56 -8.32 3.65
N LEU A 121 3.76 -8.41 4.26
CA LEU A 121 5.01 -7.89 3.69
C LEU A 121 5.35 -8.48 2.31
N CYS A 122 4.57 -9.45 1.83
CA CYS A 122 4.66 -9.95 0.47
C CYS A 122 3.96 -9.11 -0.58
N VAL A 123 3.10 -8.20 -0.17
CA VAL A 123 2.53 -7.20 -1.06
C VAL A 123 3.60 -6.11 -1.26
N PRO A 124 4.05 -5.84 -2.50
CA PRO A 124 5.14 -4.90 -2.76
C PRO A 124 4.94 -3.52 -2.14
N SER A 125 3.74 -2.96 -2.23
CA SER A 125 3.43 -1.64 -1.65
C SER A 125 3.53 -1.62 -0.11
N VAL A 126 3.27 -2.74 0.55
CA VAL A 126 3.43 -2.90 2.00
C VAL A 126 4.91 -3.06 2.35
N HIS A 127 5.65 -3.83 1.54
CA HIS A 127 7.09 -4.03 1.72
C HIS A 127 7.90 -2.75 1.56
N GLU A 128 7.54 -1.93 0.57
CA GLU A 128 8.16 -0.64 0.28
C GLU A 128 7.97 0.32 1.46
N LYS A 129 6.76 0.36 2.03
CA LYS A 129 6.42 1.21 3.19
C LYS A 129 6.67 0.54 4.55
N ARG A 130 7.44 -0.56 4.61
CA ARG A 130 7.56 -1.40 5.83
C ARG A 130 8.07 -0.66 7.05
N ASP A 131 8.89 0.37 6.83
CA ASP A 131 9.50 1.16 7.89
C ASP A 131 8.56 2.30 8.36
N GLN A 132 7.48 2.54 7.62
CA GLN A 132 6.45 3.56 7.92
C GLN A 132 5.15 2.95 8.45
N LEU A 133 4.84 1.70 8.12
CA LEU A 133 3.59 1.05 8.52
C LEU A 133 3.71 0.40 9.90
N PRO A 134 2.77 0.65 10.83
CA PRO A 134 2.80 0.01 12.14
C PRO A 134 2.35 -1.45 12.05
N GLN A 135 2.79 -2.28 13.00
CA GLN A 135 2.30 -3.66 13.11
C GLN A 135 0.90 -3.73 13.78
N ASP A 136 0.62 -2.89 14.78
CA ASP A 136 -0.60 -2.91 15.60
C ASP A 136 -0.99 -4.33 16.10
N VAL A 137 -2.16 -4.85 15.72
CA VAL A 137 -2.65 -6.19 16.09
C VAL A 137 -2.26 -7.28 15.09
N CYS A 138 -1.50 -6.94 14.05
CA CYS A 138 -1.13 -7.86 12.99
C CYS A 138 -0.09 -8.88 13.45
N GLU A 139 -0.12 -10.06 12.83
CA GLU A 139 0.85 -11.12 13.11
C GLU A 139 2.25 -10.76 12.60
N GLU A 140 3.25 -11.53 12.98
CA GLU A 140 4.62 -11.35 12.48
C GLU A 140 4.68 -11.59 10.97
N GLY A 141 5.21 -10.61 10.23
CA GLY A 141 5.31 -10.66 8.76
C GLY A 141 4.19 -9.91 8.04
N ASP A 142 3.24 -9.36 8.79
CA ASP A 142 2.17 -8.49 8.29
C ASP A 142 2.29 -7.10 8.95
N LEU A 143 1.88 -6.07 8.22
CA LEU A 143 1.79 -4.69 8.71
C LEU A 143 0.41 -4.13 8.46
N CYS A 144 0.03 -3.15 9.26
CA CYS A 144 -1.26 -2.48 9.15
C CYS A 144 -1.24 -1.46 8.01
N ALA A 145 -1.64 -1.90 6.81
CA ALA A 145 -1.80 -1.00 5.67
C ALA A 145 -3.12 -0.23 5.79
N PRO A 146 -3.12 1.11 5.67
CA PRO A 146 -4.33 1.90 5.81
C PRO A 146 -5.26 1.67 4.63
N CYS A 147 -6.59 1.76 4.82
CA CYS A 147 -7.55 1.67 3.71
C CYS A 147 -7.33 2.78 2.67
N TYR A 148 -6.96 3.96 3.14
CA TYR A 148 -6.70 5.15 2.33
C TYR A 148 -5.32 5.69 2.66
N ASP A 149 -4.62 6.21 1.66
CA ASP A 149 -3.33 6.86 1.87
C ASP A 149 -3.54 8.15 2.69
N PRO A 150 -2.92 8.29 3.87
CA PRO A 150 -3.16 9.43 4.76
C PRO A 150 -2.58 10.76 4.24
N PHE A 151 -1.81 10.74 3.15
CA PHE A 151 -1.27 11.92 2.49
C PHE A 151 -2.21 12.46 1.41
N THR A 152 -2.87 11.57 0.67
CA THR A 152 -3.69 11.93 -0.51
C THR A 152 -5.19 11.69 -0.32
N GLY A 153 -5.56 10.79 0.59
CA GLY A 153 -6.92 10.29 0.78
C GLY A 153 -7.38 9.27 -0.28
N GLU A 154 -6.49 8.83 -1.17
CA GLU A 154 -6.79 7.84 -2.21
C GLU A 154 -6.83 6.42 -1.64
N SER A 155 -7.63 5.51 -2.23
CA SER A 155 -7.66 4.11 -1.77
C SER A 155 -6.31 3.45 -2.01
N THR A 156 -5.82 2.71 -1.02
CA THR A 156 -4.62 1.87 -1.15
C THR A 156 -4.95 0.48 -1.67
N GLY A 157 -6.24 0.11 -1.71
CA GLY A 157 -6.72 -1.24 -1.98
C GLY A 157 -6.64 -2.19 -0.78
N ALA A 158 -6.11 -1.79 0.39
CA ALA A 158 -5.96 -2.68 1.55
C ALA A 158 -7.30 -3.25 2.04
N CYS A 159 -8.35 -2.41 2.02
CA CYS A 159 -9.70 -2.77 2.47
C CYS A 159 -10.63 -3.22 1.33
N ASP A 160 -10.10 -3.25 0.10
CA ASP A 160 -10.79 -3.73 -1.10
C ASP A 160 -10.13 -5.02 -1.64
N ALA A 161 -9.12 -5.55 -0.93
CA ALA A 161 -8.36 -6.74 -1.33
C ALA A 161 -9.19 -8.04 -1.27
N SER A 162 -10.33 -8.00 -0.58
CA SER A 162 -11.30 -9.09 -0.53
C SER A 162 -12.69 -8.58 -0.89
N VAL A 163 -13.45 -9.39 -1.62
CA VAL A 163 -14.88 -9.12 -1.90
C VAL A 163 -15.76 -9.08 -0.64
N CYS A 164 -15.22 -9.56 0.48
CA CYS A 164 -15.87 -9.63 1.78
C CYS A 164 -15.54 -8.45 2.70
N ASP A 165 -14.80 -7.46 2.18
CA ASP A 165 -14.33 -6.33 2.96
C ASP A 165 -14.64 -5.02 2.27
N ALA A 166 -14.73 -3.96 3.07
CA ALA A 166 -14.83 -2.59 2.63
C ALA A 166 -14.43 -1.67 3.79
N PRO A 167 -13.88 -0.47 3.50
CA PRO A 167 -13.68 0.56 4.52
C PRO A 167 -14.99 0.89 5.25
N VAL A 168 -14.93 0.98 6.57
CA VAL A 168 -16.06 1.39 7.43
C VAL A 168 -15.94 2.87 7.81
N GLU A 169 -14.71 3.36 7.94
CA GLU A 169 -14.37 4.73 8.26
C GLU A 169 -14.12 5.55 6.98
N ALA A 170 -14.34 6.86 7.08
CA ALA A 170 -13.99 7.78 6.00
C ALA A 170 -12.46 7.91 5.88
N PRO A 171 -11.93 8.31 4.72
CA PRO A 171 -10.50 8.58 4.57
C PRO A 171 -10.01 9.56 5.63
N TYR A 172 -9.05 9.11 6.43
CA TYR A 172 -8.27 9.97 7.31
C TYR A 172 -7.12 10.57 6.49
N VAL A 173 -6.99 11.89 6.52
CA VAL A 173 -5.92 12.62 5.85
C VAL A 173 -5.25 13.51 6.88
N PHE A 174 -3.91 13.53 6.88
CA PHE A 174 -3.13 14.34 7.78
C PHE A 174 -3.51 15.82 7.69
N GLU A 175 -3.50 16.50 8.84
CA GLU A 175 -3.85 17.92 8.90
C GLU A 175 -2.79 18.75 8.14
N PRO A 176 -3.19 19.69 7.29
CA PRO A 176 -2.24 20.56 6.62
C PRO A 176 -1.58 21.50 7.62
N CYS A 177 -0.27 21.65 7.52
CA CYS A 177 0.52 22.60 8.29
C CYS A 177 1.26 23.58 7.37
N CYS A 178 1.99 24.53 7.96
CA CYS A 178 2.80 25.49 7.20
C CYS A 178 2.05 26.25 6.06
N SER A 179 0.77 26.56 6.29
CA SER A 179 -0.04 27.36 5.37
C SER A 179 0.66 28.69 5.04
N GLY A 180 0.94 28.92 3.75
CA GLY A 180 1.64 30.11 3.26
C GLY A 180 3.17 30.10 3.41
N LYS A 181 3.75 29.01 3.93
CA LYS A 181 5.21 28.81 4.11
C LYS A 181 5.78 27.68 3.24
N GLY A 182 5.00 27.19 2.28
CA GLY A 182 5.34 26.07 1.40
C GLY A 182 4.49 24.84 1.58
N GLY A 183 3.58 24.84 2.56
CA GLY A 183 2.71 23.69 2.84
C GLY A 183 3.48 22.57 3.52
N GLY A 184 2.71 21.65 4.08
CA GLY A 184 3.18 20.46 4.76
C GLY A 184 2.01 19.70 5.34
N LEU A 185 2.30 18.53 5.91
CA LEU A 185 1.34 17.67 6.59
C LEU A 185 1.82 17.42 8.03
N CYS A 186 0.88 17.39 8.96
CA CYS A 186 1.11 16.97 10.34
C CYS A 186 1.13 15.45 10.40
N ILE A 187 2.32 14.90 10.57
CA ILE A 187 2.56 13.46 10.59
C ILE A 187 2.95 13.06 12.01
N PRO A 188 2.42 11.95 12.55
CA PRO A 188 2.92 11.39 13.80
C PRO A 188 4.43 11.19 13.73
N ARG A 189 5.16 11.62 14.76
CA ARG A 189 6.63 11.51 14.79
C ARG A 189 7.14 10.09 14.51
N GLU A 190 6.43 9.06 14.97
CA GLU A 190 6.75 7.65 14.72
C GLU A 190 6.71 7.22 13.24
N ALA A 191 6.08 8.01 12.37
CA ALA A 191 6.02 7.76 10.93
C ALA A 191 7.04 8.60 10.15
N VAL A 192 7.82 9.44 10.84
CA VAL A 192 8.91 10.20 10.26
C VAL A 192 10.22 9.42 10.42
N PRO A 193 11.02 9.26 9.36
CA PRO A 193 12.34 8.64 9.49
C PRO A 193 13.24 9.38 10.49
N ASP A 194 13.97 8.64 11.34
CA ASP A 194 14.84 9.16 12.40
C ASP A 194 15.77 10.31 11.93
N ASP A 195 16.33 10.19 10.71
CA ASP A 195 17.27 11.16 10.14
C ASP A 195 16.62 12.53 9.83
N SER A 196 15.30 12.56 9.63
CA SER A 196 14.55 13.78 9.34
C SER A 196 14.01 14.46 10.60
N GLU A 197 13.83 13.72 11.70
CA GLU A 197 13.17 14.22 12.90
C GLU A 197 13.80 15.49 13.50
N GLU A 198 15.13 15.55 13.56
CA GLU A 198 15.86 16.69 14.15
C GLU A 198 15.69 17.98 13.33
N SER A 199 15.33 17.85 12.05
CA SER A 199 15.16 18.96 11.12
C SER A 199 13.73 19.51 11.11
N LEU A 200 12.78 18.84 11.75
CA LEU A 200 11.36 19.19 11.74
C LEU A 200 10.95 19.90 13.04
N GLY A 201 9.95 20.77 12.94
CA GLY A 201 9.42 21.53 14.07
C GLY A 201 7.95 21.21 14.34
N GLU A 202 7.57 21.30 15.60
CA GLU A 202 6.18 21.13 16.08
C GLU A 202 5.30 22.36 15.76
N ASP A 203 5.91 23.50 15.41
CA ASP A 203 5.37 24.86 15.51
C ASP A 203 4.10 25.18 14.70
N SER A 204 3.56 24.24 13.90
CA SER A 204 2.35 24.50 13.10
C SER A 204 1.32 23.38 13.07
N CYS A 205 1.52 22.30 13.84
CA CYS A 205 0.50 21.27 14.01
C CYS A 205 -0.40 21.61 15.18
N THR A 206 -1.69 21.80 14.89
CA THR A 206 -2.71 22.19 15.89
C THR A 206 -3.63 21.04 16.29
N GLY A 207 -3.36 19.85 15.77
CA GLY A 207 -4.17 18.64 15.88
C GLY A 207 -4.14 17.96 17.26
N THR A 208 -4.81 16.80 17.31
CA THR A 208 -5.13 16.05 18.53
C THR A 208 -3.95 15.28 19.15
N SER A 209 -2.87 15.08 18.42
CA SER A 209 -1.62 14.47 18.91
C SER A 209 -0.58 15.58 19.12
N GLN A 210 -0.16 15.76 20.37
CA GLN A 210 0.89 16.73 20.72
C GLN A 210 2.27 16.35 20.17
N ASP A 211 2.39 15.17 19.58
CA ASP A 211 3.63 14.58 19.07
C ASP A 211 3.71 14.62 17.53
N ASP A 212 2.76 15.28 16.86
CA ASP A 212 2.81 15.45 15.41
C ASP A 212 3.88 16.48 15.01
N VAL A 213 4.63 16.16 13.97
CA VAL A 213 5.62 17.04 13.37
C VAL A 213 5.15 17.50 11.99
N CYS A 214 5.42 18.77 11.67
CA CYS A 214 5.05 19.31 10.37
C CYS A 214 6.11 18.94 9.32
N VAL A 215 5.78 18.01 8.44
CA VAL A 215 6.62 17.58 7.32
C VAL A 215 6.31 18.45 6.09
N PRO A 216 7.26 19.23 5.56
CA PRO A 216 7.03 20.04 4.37
C PRO A 216 6.71 19.18 3.15
N THR A 217 5.87 19.69 2.25
CA THR A 217 5.52 18.97 1.01
C THR A 217 6.74 18.56 0.20
N GLY A 218 6.72 17.32 -0.29
CA GLY A 218 7.80 16.66 -1.01
C GLY A 218 8.75 15.88 -0.09
N PHE A 219 8.88 16.22 1.20
CA PHE A 219 9.82 15.51 2.09
C PHE A 219 9.33 14.12 2.47
N GLU A 220 8.06 13.80 2.18
CA GLU A 220 7.47 12.48 2.30
C GLU A 220 7.92 11.49 1.20
N GLU A 221 8.57 11.97 0.14
CA GLU A 221 9.06 11.13 -0.97
C GLU A 221 10.54 10.77 -0.75
N ASP A 222 10.88 9.48 -0.85
CA ASP A 222 12.25 8.97 -0.62
C ASP A 222 13.29 9.57 -1.59
N ASP A 223 12.87 9.97 -2.79
CA ASP A 223 13.73 10.53 -3.84
C ASP A 223 13.64 12.07 -3.94
N PHE A 224 13.09 12.74 -2.93
CA PHE A 224 12.92 14.19 -2.99
C PHE A 224 14.25 14.94 -2.96
N ALA A 225 14.58 15.56 -4.09
CA ALA A 225 15.71 16.46 -4.23
C ALA A 225 15.22 17.92 -4.39
N PRO A 226 15.43 18.81 -3.40
CA PRO A 226 15.02 20.20 -3.52
C PRO A 226 15.78 20.90 -4.67
N PRO A 227 15.15 21.84 -5.40
CA PRO A 227 15.81 22.55 -6.50
C PRO A 227 17.11 23.23 -6.06
N THR A 228 18.11 23.22 -6.93
CA THR A 228 19.39 23.90 -6.67
C THR A 228 19.23 25.42 -6.79
N CYS A 229 20.05 26.16 -6.06
CA CYS A 229 20.10 27.62 -6.12
C CYS A 229 21.52 28.14 -5.91
N THR A 230 21.76 29.38 -6.33
CA THR A 230 23.00 30.11 -6.02
C THR A 230 22.65 31.29 -5.13
N ASN A 231 23.36 31.46 -4.01
CA ASN A 231 23.11 32.58 -3.12
C ASN A 231 23.82 33.86 -3.63
N SER A 232 23.53 35.01 -2.99
CA SER A 232 24.13 36.31 -3.35
C SER A 232 25.68 36.39 -3.28
N VAL A 233 26.34 35.42 -2.63
CA VAL A 233 27.81 35.33 -2.57
C VAL A 233 28.38 34.29 -3.54
N GLY A 234 27.54 33.72 -4.42
CA GLY A 234 27.94 32.73 -5.43
C GLY A 234 28.11 31.31 -4.89
N ALA A 235 27.65 31.02 -3.67
CA ALA A 235 27.68 29.67 -3.12
C ALA A 235 26.45 28.87 -3.55
N GLU A 236 26.67 27.59 -3.85
CA GLU A 236 25.61 26.62 -4.14
C GLU A 236 24.77 26.33 -2.89
N GLY A 237 23.47 26.10 -3.12
CA GLY A 237 22.52 25.70 -2.10
C GLY A 237 21.31 24.96 -2.66
N ARG A 238 20.31 24.80 -1.80
CA ARG A 238 19.02 24.17 -2.10
C ARG A 238 17.85 25.05 -1.68
N CYS A 239 16.79 25.00 -2.47
CA CYS A 239 15.56 25.75 -2.22
C CYS A 239 14.68 25.02 -1.23
N LEU A 240 14.74 25.45 0.03
CA LEU A 240 13.93 24.87 1.11
C LEU A 240 12.77 25.79 1.48
N PRO A 241 11.58 25.24 1.78
CA PRO A 241 10.44 26.04 2.21
C PRO A 241 10.73 26.69 3.56
N THR A 242 10.19 27.89 3.77
CA THR A 242 10.24 28.62 5.06
C THR A 242 9.52 27.89 6.20
N CYS A 243 8.83 26.80 5.88
CA CYS A 243 8.28 25.83 6.82
C CYS A 243 9.36 25.13 7.66
N VAL A 244 10.52 24.80 7.07
CA VAL A 244 11.61 24.12 7.78
C VAL A 244 12.14 25.06 8.87
N PRO A 245 12.19 24.66 10.16
CA PRO A 245 12.64 25.50 11.27
C PRO A 245 13.97 26.20 11.04
N LEU A 246 14.95 25.52 10.43
CA LEU A 246 16.24 26.10 10.03
C LEU A 246 16.06 27.34 9.15
N VAL A 247 15.10 27.31 8.23
CA VAL A 247 14.75 28.41 7.33
C VAL A 247 13.81 29.42 8.00
N GLY A 248 12.88 28.99 8.83
CA GLY A 248 11.94 29.88 9.51
C GLY A 248 12.60 30.79 10.55
N THR A 249 13.55 30.25 11.32
CA THR A 249 14.19 30.94 12.45
C THR A 249 15.48 31.66 12.07
N VAL A 250 16.36 31.00 11.31
CA VAL A 250 17.64 31.55 10.83
C VAL A 250 17.51 32.17 9.45
N GLY A 251 16.52 31.75 8.65
CA GLY A 251 16.39 32.16 7.26
C GLY A 251 15.88 33.58 7.01
N ALA A 252 15.73 34.41 8.04
CA ALA A 252 15.81 35.87 7.84
C ALA A 252 17.16 36.29 7.21
N VAL A 253 18.20 35.47 7.39
CA VAL A 253 19.53 35.63 6.77
C VAL A 253 19.56 35.08 5.34
N PHE A 254 18.75 34.06 5.03
CA PHE A 254 18.72 33.45 3.71
C PHE A 254 17.79 34.22 2.77
N LEU A 255 18.32 34.65 1.63
CA LEU A 255 17.53 35.28 0.57
C LEU A 255 16.84 34.20 -0.27
N ARG A 256 15.76 34.58 -0.96
CA ARG A 256 15.11 33.70 -1.94
C ARG A 256 16.08 33.33 -3.08
N ASN A 257 16.88 34.30 -3.53
CA ASN A 257 17.75 34.18 -4.69
C ASN A 257 16.98 33.59 -5.89
N ASP A 258 17.54 32.57 -6.55
CA ASP A 258 16.96 31.95 -7.75
C ASP A 258 15.86 30.92 -7.45
N CYS A 259 15.43 30.78 -6.19
CA CYS A 259 14.37 29.84 -5.85
C CYS A 259 13.04 30.21 -6.51
N PRO A 260 12.36 29.25 -7.17
CA PRO A 260 11.17 29.52 -7.97
C PRO A 260 10.03 30.06 -7.10
N GLU A 261 9.89 29.55 -5.88
CA GLU A 261 8.75 29.86 -5.04
C GLU A 261 9.00 31.00 -4.05
N THR A 262 7.95 31.77 -3.77
CA THR A 262 8.03 32.95 -2.89
C THR A 262 8.25 32.60 -1.42
N TYR A 263 7.86 31.38 -1.02
CA TYR A 263 8.03 30.84 0.33
C TYR A 263 9.31 30.02 0.49
N GLN A 264 10.16 29.93 -0.55
CA GLN A 264 11.44 29.21 -0.49
C GLN A 264 12.60 30.16 -0.21
N ARG A 265 13.63 29.65 0.48
CA ARG A 265 14.92 30.31 0.66
C ARG A 265 16.03 29.42 0.14
N CYS A 266 17.06 30.05 -0.40
CA CYS A 266 18.26 29.35 -0.81
C CYS A 266 19.14 29.08 0.41
N VAL A 267 19.13 27.84 0.89
CA VAL A 267 19.97 27.38 2.00
C VAL A 267 21.29 26.89 1.42
N PRO A 268 22.42 27.53 1.73
CA PRO A 268 23.72 27.13 1.18
C PRO A 268 24.12 25.74 1.68
N CYS A 269 24.86 24.98 0.87
CA CYS A 269 25.28 23.62 1.22
C CYS A 269 26.17 23.52 2.46
N TRP A 270 26.88 24.60 2.82
CA TRP A 270 27.66 24.64 4.06
C TRP A 270 26.79 24.82 5.32
N ALA A 271 25.53 25.24 5.17
CA ALA A 271 24.58 25.44 6.25
C ALA A 271 23.63 24.25 6.44
N ASN A 272 23.45 23.45 5.40
CA ASN A 272 22.73 22.18 5.43
C ASN A 272 23.31 21.28 4.33
N ASP A 273 24.01 20.23 4.72
CA ASP A 273 24.63 19.25 3.83
C ASP A 273 23.68 18.09 3.47
N MET A 274 22.55 17.93 4.16
CA MET A 274 21.58 16.85 3.95
C MET A 274 21.09 16.71 2.50
N PHE A 275 21.09 17.82 1.75
CA PHE A 275 20.62 17.86 0.37
C PHE A 275 21.71 18.22 -0.64
N CYS A 276 22.97 18.22 -0.22
CA CYS A 276 24.10 18.64 -1.04
C CYS A 276 25.12 17.52 -1.20
N ASP A 277 25.23 17.02 -2.43
CA ASP A 277 26.21 16.02 -2.87
C ASP A 277 27.57 16.62 -3.25
#